data_AF-A0A0W8IJI2-F1
#
_entry.id   AF-A0A0W8IJI2-F1
#
_cell.length_a   1.000
_cell.length_b   1.000
_cell.length_c   1.000
_cell.angle_alpha   90.00
_cell.angle_beta   90.00
_cell.angle_gamma   90.00
#
_symmetry.space_group_name_H-M   'P 1'
#
loop_
_entity.id
_entity.type
_entity.pdbx_description
1 polymer ?
#
loop_
_entity_poly.entity_id
_entity_poly.type
_entity_poly.pdbx_seq_one_letter_code
_entity_poly.pdbx_strand_id
1 'polypeptide(L)'
;MISRALFHPLSLVAAAVFFLIPVVLGVLQTPSMVKPDLMQAALVTYVVAVALVVYPYGQRRLPDLPAALGVLLMLVSIQRSYDALNPQAELFGGQWFTLGFDGFLVALGIRRRAGWGWATLVIAVAVSMTWGARSALGLWDAALTNAAAAALLLASQLIAHEYDRASAAFAEARDMVISARSHDEAEKDTVNASVQRVHEVRRLAGGLLERIAHDPSPVSEYEIEQFRLTEAQLRDSIRGRSIATPYLLEVTRAARARGVQVDILDERGKPLPTAVLRAATRQAMEVLNAATSGSVTIRAFPEGEPAAVFIVHDGNAGDEEPVAIEIADGTGEVSRF
;
A
#
# COMPACT_ATOMS: atom_id res chain seq x y z
N MET A 1 -2.05 -8.58 7.88
CA MET A 1 -1.52 -7.77 9.01
C MET A 1 -1.50 -8.52 10.35
N ILE A 2 -2.36 -9.52 10.58
CA ILE A 2 -2.47 -10.26 11.86
C ILE A 2 -1.23 -11.14 12.17
N SER A 3 -0.49 -11.62 11.16
CA SER A 3 0.66 -12.52 11.39
C SER A 3 1.88 -11.83 12.02
N ARG A 4 2.24 -10.60 11.61
CA ARG A 4 3.44 -9.91 12.17
C ARG A 4 3.30 -9.58 13.66
N ALA A 5 2.09 -9.30 14.14
CA ALA A 5 1.83 -8.90 15.53
C ALA A 5 1.94 -10.08 16.52
N LEU A 6 1.68 -11.31 16.07
CA LEU A 6 1.77 -12.52 16.90
C LEU A 6 3.15 -13.19 16.81
N PHE A 7 3.80 -13.15 15.63
CA PHE A 7 5.11 -13.77 15.43
C PHE A 7 6.23 -13.11 16.23
N HIS A 8 6.14 -11.79 16.47
CA HIS A 8 7.17 -11.04 17.21
C HIS A 8 7.21 -11.35 18.72
N PRO A 9 6.08 -11.41 19.46
CA PRO A 9 6.12 -11.82 20.87
C PRO A 9 6.45 -13.32 21.01
N LEU A 10 5.97 -14.19 20.11
CA LEU A 10 6.28 -15.61 20.14
C LEU A 10 7.78 -15.90 19.94
N SER A 11 8.44 -15.19 19.02
CA SER A 11 9.88 -15.37 18.79
C SER A 11 10.72 -14.86 19.97
N LEU A 12 10.29 -13.78 20.64
CA LEU A 12 10.95 -13.28 21.86
C LEU A 12 10.79 -14.26 23.02
N VAL A 13 9.60 -14.85 23.20
CA VAL A 13 9.37 -15.88 24.23
C VAL A 13 10.21 -17.12 23.93
N ALA A 14 10.23 -17.59 22.68
CA ALA A 14 11.05 -18.73 22.28
C ALA A 14 12.55 -18.49 22.51
N ALA A 15 13.05 -17.29 22.16
CA ALA A 15 14.43 -16.91 22.44
C ALA A 15 14.72 -16.84 23.95
N ALA A 16 13.82 -16.24 24.74
CA ALA A 16 13.97 -16.17 26.19
C ALA A 16 14.02 -17.57 26.82
N VAL A 17 13.12 -18.47 26.42
CA VAL A 17 13.11 -19.87 26.89
C VAL A 17 14.41 -20.59 26.50
N PHE A 18 14.86 -20.44 25.26
CA PHE A 18 16.10 -21.04 24.79
C PHE A 18 17.32 -20.59 25.61
N PHE A 19 17.48 -19.28 25.83
CA PHE A 19 18.62 -18.73 26.55
C PHE A 19 18.56 -18.93 28.08
N LEU A 20 17.40 -19.28 28.62
CA LEU A 20 17.22 -19.62 30.03
C LEU A 20 17.76 -21.02 30.36
N ILE A 21 17.79 -21.94 29.40
CA ILE A 21 18.31 -23.32 29.61
C ILE A 21 19.78 -23.30 30.08
N PRO A 22 20.72 -22.60 29.41
CA PRO A 22 22.10 -22.48 29.88
C PRO A 22 22.21 -21.85 31.28
N VAL A 23 21.37 -20.85 31.60
CA VAL A 23 21.36 -20.21 32.92
C VAL A 23 21.02 -21.23 34.00
N VAL A 24 19.96 -22.01 33.80
CA VAL A 24 19.54 -23.06 34.74
C VAL A 24 20.64 -24.11 34.90
N LEU A 25 21.22 -24.58 33.79
CA LEU A 25 22.33 -25.54 33.83
C LEU A 25 23.54 -24.98 34.59
N GLY A 26 23.90 -23.72 34.36
CA GLY A 26 25.02 -23.09 35.04
C GLY A 26 24.79 -22.91 36.54
N VAL A 27 23.58 -22.52 36.96
CA VAL A 27 23.21 -22.46 38.39
C VAL A 27 23.29 -23.84 39.03
N LEU A 28 22.74 -24.88 38.39
CA LEU A 28 22.78 -26.26 38.90
C LEU A 28 24.21 -26.81 39.00
N GLN A 29 25.10 -26.42 38.10
CA GLN A 29 26.50 -26.84 38.11
C GLN A 29 27.39 -25.97 39.02
N THR A 30 26.95 -24.79 39.46
CA THR A 30 27.79 -23.88 40.27
C THR A 30 28.37 -24.55 41.54
N PRO A 31 27.62 -25.35 42.32
CA PRO A 31 28.16 -25.99 43.53
C PRO A 31 29.25 -27.04 43.27
N SER A 32 29.34 -27.61 42.08
CA SER A 32 30.33 -28.63 41.73
C SER A 32 31.61 -28.05 41.11
N MET A 33 31.67 -26.72 40.92
CA MET A 33 32.81 -26.04 40.32
C MET A 33 33.91 -25.76 41.35
N VAL A 34 35.16 -25.77 40.89
CA VAL A 34 36.33 -25.49 41.75
C VAL A 34 36.30 -24.06 42.29
N LYS A 35 35.77 -23.12 41.49
CA LYS A 35 35.67 -21.70 41.82
C LYS A 35 34.24 -21.19 41.57
N PRO A 36 33.31 -21.34 42.53
CA PRO A 36 31.91 -20.97 42.35
C PRO A 36 31.72 -19.47 42.11
N ASP A 37 32.55 -18.61 42.70
CA ASP A 37 32.46 -17.15 42.52
C ASP A 37 32.73 -16.72 41.05
N LEU A 38 33.66 -17.39 40.37
CA LEU A 38 33.94 -17.16 38.96
C LEU A 38 32.78 -17.64 38.07
N MET A 39 32.12 -18.73 38.46
CA MET A 39 30.93 -19.24 37.77
C MET A 39 29.76 -18.25 37.87
N GLN A 40 29.50 -17.69 39.06
CA GLN A 40 28.46 -16.67 39.23
C GLN A 40 28.76 -15.41 38.40
N ALA A 41 30.01 -14.96 38.38
CA ALA A 41 30.43 -13.85 37.52
C ALA A 41 30.21 -14.15 36.03
N ALA A 42 30.53 -15.39 35.59
CA ALA A 42 30.29 -15.83 34.22
C ALA A 42 28.79 -15.78 33.86
N LEU A 43 27.93 -16.32 34.71
CA LEU A 43 26.47 -16.28 34.55
C LEU A 43 25.94 -14.85 34.40
N VAL A 44 26.39 -13.91 35.23
CA VAL A 44 25.99 -12.50 35.12
C VAL A 44 26.42 -11.92 33.77
N THR A 45 27.68 -12.11 33.37
CA THR A 45 28.17 -11.59 32.09
C THR A 45 27.45 -12.21 30.88
N TYR A 46 27.12 -13.50 30.95
CA TYR A 46 26.33 -14.20 29.93
C TYR A 46 24.92 -13.60 29.79
N VAL A 47 24.19 -13.43 30.89
CA VAL A 47 22.82 -12.89 30.88
C VAL A 47 22.81 -11.49 30.27
N VAL A 48 23.76 -10.64 30.65
CA VAL A 48 23.86 -9.28 30.09
C VAL A 48 24.23 -9.31 28.61
N ALA A 49 25.17 -10.17 28.20
CA ALA A 49 25.55 -10.33 26.80
C ALA A 49 24.36 -10.74 25.92
N VAL A 50 23.62 -11.77 26.35
CA VAL A 50 22.42 -12.25 25.66
C VAL A 50 21.35 -11.17 25.61
N ALA A 51 21.07 -10.49 26.73
CA ALA A 51 20.09 -9.41 26.78
C ALA A 51 20.41 -8.32 25.76
N LEU A 52 21.67 -7.89 25.65
CA LEU A 52 22.09 -6.85 24.70
C LEU A 52 21.88 -7.24 23.24
N VAL A 53 22.02 -8.52 22.88
CA VAL A 53 21.90 -8.99 21.49
C VAL A 53 20.45 -9.38 21.14
N VAL A 54 19.71 -9.96 22.10
CA VAL A 54 18.34 -10.43 21.90
C VAL A 54 17.32 -9.29 21.99
N TYR A 55 17.67 -8.19 22.67
CA TYR A 55 16.78 -7.03 22.83
C TYR A 55 16.10 -6.61 21.51
N PRO A 56 14.80 -6.30 21.52
CA PRO A 56 14.03 -5.98 20.32
C PRO A 56 14.35 -4.56 19.81
N TYR A 57 15.53 -4.35 19.25
CA TYR A 57 15.84 -3.14 18.50
C TYR A 57 14.89 -3.03 17.31
N GLY A 58 14.32 -1.84 17.07
CA GLY A 58 13.42 -1.58 15.93
C GLY A 58 14.08 -1.70 14.55
N GLN A 59 15.40 -1.90 14.50
CA GLN A 59 16.19 -2.06 13.28
C GLN A 59 16.56 -3.54 13.06
N ARG A 60 16.62 -3.96 11.79
CA ARG A 60 17.04 -5.32 11.42
C ARG A 60 18.51 -5.61 11.75
N ARG A 61 19.37 -4.59 11.65
CA ARG A 61 20.79 -4.67 11.97
C ARG A 61 21.01 -4.23 13.42
N LEU A 62 21.71 -5.06 14.21
CA LEU A 62 22.05 -4.71 15.59
C LEU A 62 22.98 -3.46 15.61
N PRO A 63 22.77 -2.47 16.49
CA PRO A 63 23.68 -1.33 16.62
C PRO A 63 25.09 -1.77 17.06
N ASP A 64 26.12 -1.00 16.71
CA ASP A 64 27.53 -1.40 16.94
C ASP A 64 27.89 -1.50 18.43
N LEU A 65 27.38 -0.58 19.25
CA LEU A 65 27.70 -0.53 20.69
C LEU A 65 27.19 -1.77 21.44
N PRO A 66 25.90 -2.16 21.36
CA PRO A 66 25.42 -3.40 21.98
C PRO A 66 26.07 -4.66 21.41
N ALA A 67 26.42 -4.67 20.12
CA ALA A 67 27.13 -5.78 19.51
C ALA A 67 28.53 -5.94 20.13
N ALA A 68 29.32 -4.86 20.18
CA ALA A 68 30.66 -4.89 20.74
C ALA A 68 30.64 -5.22 22.24
N LEU A 69 29.75 -4.60 23.02
CA LEU A 69 29.62 -4.86 24.45
C LEU A 69 29.12 -6.30 24.72
N GLY A 70 28.14 -6.78 23.96
CA GLY A 70 27.63 -8.14 24.07
C GLY A 70 28.71 -9.18 23.76
N VAL A 71 29.49 -8.97 22.69
CA VAL A 71 30.63 -9.84 22.34
C VAL A 71 31.68 -9.83 23.45
N LEU A 72 32.06 -8.66 23.95
CA LEU A 72 33.04 -8.53 25.04
C LEU A 72 32.58 -9.30 26.28
N LEU A 73 31.32 -9.11 26.71
CA LEU A 73 30.76 -9.77 27.87
C LEU A 73 30.62 -11.29 27.67
N MET A 74 30.29 -11.74 26.47
CA MET A 74 30.24 -13.16 26.13
C MET A 74 31.63 -13.79 26.21
N LEU A 75 32.66 -13.14 25.66
CA LEU A 75 34.04 -13.63 25.74
C LEU A 75 34.56 -13.69 27.18
N VAL A 76 34.22 -12.68 28.00
CA VAL A 76 34.52 -12.70 29.43
C VAL A 76 33.81 -13.88 30.12
N SER A 77 32.53 -14.13 29.80
CA SER A 77 31.80 -15.27 30.33
C SER A 77 32.48 -16.60 30.00
N ILE A 78 32.87 -16.80 28.74
CA ILE A 78 33.55 -18.02 28.26
C ILE A 78 34.87 -18.21 29.01
N GLN A 79 35.71 -17.17 29.07
CA GLN A 79 36.99 -17.22 29.78
C GLN A 79 36.79 -17.60 31.26
N ARG A 80 35.86 -16.94 31.95
CA ARG A 80 35.56 -17.22 33.37
C ARG A 80 35.00 -18.62 33.59
N SER A 81 34.24 -19.13 32.63
CA SER A 81 33.71 -20.49 32.68
C SER A 81 34.83 -21.53 32.58
N TYR A 82 35.80 -21.34 31.68
CA TYR A 82 36.98 -22.19 31.60
C TYR A 82 37.87 -22.10 32.85
N ASP A 83 38.02 -20.90 33.44
CA ASP A 83 38.80 -20.70 34.68
C ASP A 83 38.15 -21.32 35.93
N ALA A 84 36.83 -21.55 35.89
CA ALA A 84 36.06 -22.19 36.97
C ALA A 84 36.08 -23.72 36.90
N LEU A 85 36.39 -24.28 35.72
CA LEU A 85 36.44 -25.72 35.47
C LEU A 85 37.72 -26.34 36.06
N ASN A 86 37.61 -27.61 36.49
CA ASN A 86 38.77 -28.40 36.88
C ASN A 86 39.52 -28.89 35.62
N PRO A 87 40.81 -28.60 35.43
CA PRO A 87 41.60 -29.08 34.28
C PRO A 87 41.71 -30.61 34.17
N GLN A 88 41.47 -31.32 35.28
CA GLN A 88 41.50 -32.79 35.34
C GLN A 88 40.13 -33.45 35.16
N ALA A 89 39.05 -32.68 35.00
CA ALA A 89 37.73 -33.25 34.73
C ALA A 89 37.67 -33.74 33.27
N GLU A 90 37.25 -35.00 33.07
CA GLU A 90 36.93 -35.56 31.75
C GLU A 90 35.69 -34.85 31.19
N LEU A 91 35.91 -33.77 30.44
CA LEU A 91 34.83 -32.97 29.88
C LEU A 91 34.66 -33.27 28.39
N PHE A 92 34.01 -34.39 28.09
CA PHE A 92 33.37 -34.58 26.79
C PHE A 92 31.86 -34.32 26.93
N GLY A 93 31.38 -33.27 26.24
CA GLY A 93 29.96 -33.07 25.94
C GLY A 93 29.10 -32.42 27.03
N GLY A 94 29.12 -31.09 27.12
CA GLY A 94 28.05 -30.33 27.77
C GLY A 94 28.49 -29.29 28.81
N GLN A 95 29.39 -28.39 28.44
CA GLN A 95 29.62 -27.21 29.27
C GLN A 95 28.32 -26.39 29.34
N TRP A 96 27.96 -25.89 30.52
CA TRP A 96 26.67 -25.21 30.74
C TRP A 96 26.37 -24.10 29.72
N PHE A 97 27.43 -23.48 29.19
CA PHE A 97 27.34 -22.34 28.29
C PHE A 97 27.34 -22.71 26.79
N THR A 98 27.60 -23.96 26.38
CA THR A 98 27.74 -24.32 24.96
C THR A 98 26.50 -23.95 24.15
N LEU A 99 25.32 -24.37 24.61
CA LEU A 99 24.05 -24.08 23.94
C LEU A 99 23.75 -22.57 23.90
N GLY A 100 24.12 -21.84 24.95
CA GLY A 100 23.94 -20.39 25.03
C GLY A 100 24.87 -19.63 24.09
N PHE A 101 26.11 -20.11 23.97
CA PHE A 101 27.10 -19.56 23.04
C PHE A 101 26.69 -19.78 21.59
N ASP A 102 26.27 -21.00 21.23
CA ASP A 102 25.79 -21.34 19.89
C ASP A 102 24.61 -20.44 19.50
N GLY A 103 23.62 -20.30 20.39
CA GLY A 103 22.48 -19.42 20.18
C GLY A 103 22.88 -17.94 20.05
N PHE A 104 23.88 -17.49 20.81
CA PHE A 104 24.37 -16.12 20.73
C PHE A 104 25.02 -15.83 19.36
N LEU A 105 25.81 -16.77 18.83
CA LEU A 105 26.39 -16.65 17.49
C LEU A 105 25.32 -16.65 16.40
N VAL A 106 24.33 -17.54 16.50
CA VAL A 106 23.17 -17.58 15.59
C VAL A 106 22.41 -16.24 15.65
N ALA A 107 22.21 -15.68 16.84
CA ALA A 107 21.55 -14.38 16.99
C ALA A 107 22.35 -13.26 16.30
N LEU A 108 23.68 -13.24 16.41
CA LEU A 108 24.53 -12.29 15.69
C LEU A 108 24.45 -12.47 14.16
N GLY A 109 24.39 -13.71 13.67
CA GLY A 109 24.20 -14.03 12.25
C GLY A 109 22.88 -13.48 11.72
N ILE A 110 21.77 -13.83 12.36
CA ILE A 110 20.41 -13.36 12.00
C ILE A 110 20.32 -11.82 12.06
N ARG A 111 21.00 -11.18 13.03
CA ARG A 111 21.03 -9.72 13.21
C ARG A 111 22.04 -8.99 12.29
N ARG A 112 22.55 -9.67 11.26
CA ARG A 112 23.48 -9.11 10.25
C ARG A 112 24.80 -8.60 10.83
N ARG A 113 25.31 -9.25 11.88
CA ARG A 113 26.59 -8.95 12.52
C ARG A 113 27.51 -10.18 12.53
N ALA A 114 27.47 -10.98 11.47
CA ALA A 114 28.28 -12.19 11.39
C ALA A 114 29.80 -11.96 11.45
N GLY A 115 30.31 -10.80 11.02
CA GLY A 115 31.73 -10.47 11.24
C GLY A 115 32.10 -10.49 12.73
N TRP A 116 31.24 -9.95 13.59
CA TRP A 116 31.39 -10.05 15.04
C TRP A 116 31.20 -11.49 15.55
N GLY A 117 30.27 -12.25 14.97
CA GLY A 117 30.10 -13.67 15.27
C GLY A 117 31.36 -14.50 15.00
N TRP A 118 31.97 -14.34 13.83
CA TRP A 118 33.21 -15.01 13.46
C TRP A 118 34.40 -14.59 14.33
N ALA A 119 34.53 -13.29 14.61
CA ALA A 119 35.55 -12.81 15.53
C ALA A 119 35.40 -13.43 16.93
N THR A 120 34.16 -13.48 17.45
CA THR A 120 33.85 -14.11 18.74
C THR A 120 34.20 -15.60 18.71
N LEU A 121 33.82 -16.32 17.65
CA LEU A 121 34.11 -17.74 17.48
C LEU A 121 35.61 -18.02 17.44
N VAL A 122 36.38 -17.26 16.66
CA VAL A 122 37.84 -17.42 16.57
C VAL A 122 38.50 -17.20 17.94
N ILE A 123 38.08 -16.17 18.67
CA ILE A 123 38.63 -15.90 20.01
C ILE A 123 38.20 -17.00 20.99
N ALA A 124 36.95 -17.45 20.95
CA ALA A 124 36.46 -18.54 21.80
C ALA A 124 37.19 -19.86 21.54
N VAL A 125 37.48 -20.18 20.27
CA VAL A 125 38.32 -21.33 19.89
C VAL A 125 39.73 -21.18 20.44
N ALA A 126 40.34 -20.00 20.34
CA ALA A 126 41.66 -19.76 20.92
C ALA A 126 41.66 -19.94 22.45
N VAL A 127 40.64 -19.42 23.14
CA VAL A 127 40.44 -19.61 24.59
C VAL A 127 40.29 -21.10 24.92
N SER A 128 39.42 -21.82 24.21
CA SER A 128 39.21 -23.25 24.44
C SER A 128 40.47 -24.07 24.21
N MET A 129 41.25 -23.75 23.16
CA MET A 129 42.55 -24.35 22.88
C MET A 129 43.56 -24.10 24.00
N THR A 130 43.66 -22.87 24.52
CA THR A 130 44.60 -22.57 25.62
C THR A 130 44.28 -23.34 26.90
N TRP A 131 42.99 -23.56 27.19
CA TRP A 131 42.54 -24.42 28.28
C TRP A 131 42.80 -25.89 27.97
N GLY A 132 42.44 -26.33 26.76
CA GLY A 132 42.62 -27.70 26.25
C GLY A 132 44.06 -28.19 26.36
N ALA A 133 45.02 -27.33 26.00
CA ALA A 133 46.46 -27.61 26.10
C ALA A 133 46.95 -27.92 27.52
N ARG A 134 46.22 -27.47 28.55
CA ARG A 134 46.54 -27.70 29.97
C ARG A 134 45.66 -28.77 30.62
N SER A 135 44.72 -29.32 29.86
CA SER A 135 43.74 -30.31 30.31
C SER A 135 44.06 -31.69 29.75
N ALA A 136 43.44 -32.74 30.30
CA ALA A 136 43.53 -34.09 29.75
C ALA A 136 42.86 -34.24 28.36
N LEU A 137 42.05 -33.26 27.94
CA LEU A 137 41.32 -33.27 26.67
C LEU A 137 42.24 -33.05 25.45
N GLY A 138 43.32 -32.29 25.61
CA GLY A 138 44.21 -31.93 24.51
C GLY A 138 43.74 -30.72 23.69
N LEU A 139 44.65 -30.16 22.89
CA LEU A 139 44.47 -28.92 22.13
C LEU A 139 43.36 -29.03 21.07
N TRP A 140 43.39 -30.10 20.27
CA TRP A 140 42.54 -30.25 19.09
C TRP A 140 41.11 -30.61 19.44
N ASP A 141 40.90 -31.47 20.43
CA ASP A 141 39.56 -31.83 20.88
C ASP A 141 38.85 -30.63 21.51
N ALA A 142 39.58 -29.77 22.24
CA ALA A 142 39.05 -28.52 22.75
C ALA A 142 38.66 -27.53 21.65
N ALA A 143 39.38 -27.51 20.51
CA ALA A 143 38.97 -26.73 19.35
C ALA A 143 37.68 -27.30 18.71
N LEU A 144 37.61 -28.62 18.58
CA LEU A 144 36.50 -29.34 17.94
C LEU A 144 35.16 -29.14 18.65
N THR A 145 35.17 -28.86 19.96
CA THR A 145 33.94 -28.52 20.71
C THR A 145 33.17 -27.32 20.15
N ASN A 146 33.82 -26.44 19.39
CA ASN A 146 33.21 -25.27 18.74
C ASN A 146 32.80 -25.52 17.28
N ALA A 147 32.95 -26.74 16.76
CA ALA A 147 32.60 -27.06 15.37
C ALA A 147 31.10 -26.88 15.10
N ALA A 148 30.24 -27.22 16.07
CA ALA A 148 28.79 -27.01 15.98
C ALA A 148 28.45 -25.51 15.90
N ALA A 149 29.09 -24.66 16.72
CA ALA A 149 28.97 -23.20 16.65
C ALA A 149 29.29 -22.66 15.26
N ALA A 150 30.37 -23.13 14.63
CA ALA A 150 30.75 -22.72 13.28
C ALA A 150 29.67 -23.08 12.24
N ALA A 151 29.17 -24.32 12.29
CA ALA A 151 28.12 -24.80 11.38
C ALA A 151 26.80 -24.04 11.57
N LEU A 152 26.39 -23.78 12.82
CA LEU A 152 25.18 -23.02 13.14
C LEU A 152 25.29 -21.55 12.72
N LEU A 153 26.45 -20.92 12.93
CA LEU A 153 26.69 -19.55 12.46
C LEU A 153 26.61 -19.48 10.93
N LEU A 154 27.22 -20.42 10.21
CA LEU A 154 27.10 -20.54 8.75
C LEU A 154 25.65 -20.73 8.31
N ALA A 155 24.92 -21.66 8.93
CA ALA A 155 23.52 -21.92 8.61
C ALA A 155 22.65 -20.67 8.83
N SER A 156 22.86 -19.94 9.93
CA SER A 156 22.12 -18.71 10.22
C SER A 156 22.30 -17.64 9.14
N GLN A 157 23.49 -17.57 8.56
CA GLN A 157 23.82 -16.64 7.48
C GLN A 157 23.14 -17.00 6.18
N LEU A 158 23.12 -18.29 5.82
CA LEU A 158 22.43 -18.79 4.63
C LEU A 158 20.92 -18.50 4.75
N ILE A 159 20.32 -18.79 5.90
CA ILE A 159 18.89 -18.51 6.16
C ILE A 159 18.60 -17.01 6.03
N ALA A 160 19.43 -16.15 6.61
CA ALA A 160 19.26 -14.70 6.52
C ALA A 160 19.35 -14.20 5.07
N HIS A 161 20.30 -14.74 4.30
CA HIS A 161 20.49 -14.39 2.89
C HIS A 161 19.30 -14.82 2.02
N GLU A 162 18.84 -16.06 2.17
CA GLU A 162 17.67 -16.57 1.41
C GLU A 162 16.39 -15.82 1.77
N TYR A 163 16.21 -15.45 3.04
CA TYR A 163 15.06 -14.63 3.45
C TYR A 163 15.06 -13.26 2.78
N ASP A 164 16.24 -12.62 2.64
CA ASP A 164 16.36 -11.34 1.95
C ASP A 164 16.06 -11.47 0.45
N ARG A 165 16.55 -12.53 -0.20
CA ARG A 165 16.23 -12.82 -1.62
C ARG A 165 14.74 -13.05 -1.84
N ALA A 166 14.11 -13.88 -1.00
CA ALA A 166 12.68 -14.14 -1.07
C ALA A 166 11.87 -12.86 -0.83
N SER A 167 12.26 -12.05 0.16
CA SER A 167 11.59 -10.78 0.46
C SER A 167 11.66 -9.79 -0.70
N ALA A 168 12.80 -9.72 -1.40
CA ALA A 168 12.97 -8.88 -2.59
C ALA A 168 12.07 -9.37 -3.74
N ALA A 169 12.08 -10.67 -4.02
CA ALA A 169 11.23 -11.27 -5.06
C ALA A 169 9.73 -11.05 -4.79
N PHE A 170 9.30 -11.15 -3.52
CA PHE A 170 7.90 -10.85 -3.14
C PHE A 170 7.55 -9.37 -3.31
N ALA A 171 8.48 -8.46 -3.03
CA ALA A 171 8.25 -7.03 -3.24
C ALA A 171 8.08 -6.72 -4.74
N GLU A 172 8.98 -7.25 -5.57
CA GLU A 172 8.94 -7.10 -7.02
C GLU A 172 7.64 -7.68 -7.63
N ALA A 173 7.26 -8.89 -7.23
CA ALA A 173 6.00 -9.50 -7.67
C ALA A 173 4.76 -8.68 -7.26
N ARG A 174 4.78 -8.09 -6.06
CA ARG A 174 3.70 -7.22 -5.59
C ARG A 174 3.62 -5.93 -6.41
N ASP A 175 4.77 -5.33 -6.74
CA ASP A 175 4.81 -4.11 -7.55
C ASP A 175 4.31 -4.38 -8.97
N MET A 176 4.65 -5.53 -9.56
CA MET A 176 4.10 -5.98 -10.85
C MET A 176 2.56 -6.14 -10.82
N VAL A 177 2.01 -6.71 -9.74
CA VAL A 177 0.56 -6.86 -9.58
C VAL A 177 -0.13 -5.49 -9.44
N ILE A 178 0.48 -4.55 -8.73
CA ILE A 178 -0.05 -3.19 -8.60
C ILE A 178 -0.04 -2.47 -9.96
N SER A 179 1.04 -2.58 -10.73
CA SER A 179 1.10 -1.97 -12.06
C SER A 179 0.10 -2.59 -13.03
N ALA A 180 -0.06 -3.91 -13.03
CA ALA A 180 -1.04 -4.58 -13.90
C ALA A 180 -2.49 -4.13 -13.59
N ARG A 181 -2.83 -3.97 -12.31
CA ARG A 181 -4.15 -3.51 -11.90
C ARG A 181 -4.48 -2.09 -12.37
N SER A 182 -3.48 -1.20 -12.42
CA SER A 182 -3.68 0.18 -12.89
C SER A 182 -4.04 0.27 -14.38
N HIS A 183 -3.58 -0.69 -15.20
CA HIS A 183 -3.94 -0.77 -16.62
C HIS A 183 -5.35 -1.34 -16.83
N ASP A 184 -5.74 -2.36 -16.05
CA ASP A 184 -7.06 -2.98 -16.15
C ASP A 184 -8.21 -2.06 -15.71
N GLU A 185 -7.97 -1.15 -14.76
CA GLU A 185 -9.00 -0.21 -14.28
C GLU A 185 -9.33 0.87 -15.34
N ALA A 186 -8.32 1.39 -16.05
CA ALA A 186 -8.52 2.34 -17.14
C ALA A 186 -9.29 1.74 -18.33
N GLU A 187 -9.01 0.48 -18.69
CA GLU A 187 -9.70 -0.20 -19.78
C GLU A 187 -11.17 -0.49 -19.41
N LYS A 188 -11.43 -0.94 -18.18
CA LYS A 188 -12.80 -1.19 -17.67
C LYS A 188 -13.66 0.07 -17.66
N ASP A 189 -13.10 1.21 -17.28
CA ASP A 189 -13.84 2.48 -17.27
C ASP A 189 -14.27 2.90 -18.68
N THR A 190 -13.40 2.72 -19.69
CA THR A 190 -13.75 3.04 -21.08
C THR A 190 -14.83 2.12 -21.65
N VAL A 191 -14.75 0.81 -21.38
CA VAL A 191 -15.74 -0.17 -21.84
C VAL A 191 -17.10 0.09 -21.19
N ASN A 192 -17.12 0.33 -19.87
CA ASN A 192 -18.35 0.63 -19.15
C ASN A 192 -19.02 1.92 -19.63
N ALA A 193 -18.24 2.98 -19.88
CA ALA A 193 -18.76 4.24 -20.44
C ALA A 193 -19.36 4.05 -21.84
N SER A 194 -18.71 3.23 -22.68
CA SER A 194 -19.20 2.90 -24.02
C SER A 194 -20.53 2.14 -23.97
N VAL A 195 -20.63 1.11 -23.13
CA VAL A 195 -21.85 0.31 -22.94
C VAL A 195 -23.01 1.18 -22.42
N GLN A 196 -22.76 2.04 -21.44
CA GLN A 196 -23.77 2.97 -20.93
C GLN A 196 -24.31 3.90 -22.02
N ARG A 197 -23.42 4.44 -22.86
CA ARG A 197 -23.80 5.32 -23.97
C ARG A 197 -24.65 4.59 -25.02
N VAL A 198 -24.33 3.33 -25.34
CA VAL A 198 -25.16 2.52 -26.25
C VAL A 198 -26.56 2.31 -25.67
N HIS A 199 -26.68 2.01 -24.38
CA HIS A 199 -27.98 1.86 -23.72
C HIS A 199 -28.79 3.16 -23.71
N GLU A 200 -28.15 4.30 -23.49
CA GLU A 200 -28.80 5.61 -23.52
C GLU A 200 -29.37 5.95 -24.90
N VAL A 201 -28.57 5.76 -25.95
CA VAL A 201 -29.01 5.97 -27.34
C VAL A 201 -30.15 5.03 -27.70
N ARG A 202 -30.05 3.74 -27.32
CA ARG A 202 -31.11 2.77 -27.57
C ARG A 202 -32.41 3.14 -26.85
N ARG A 203 -32.34 3.65 -25.62
CA ARG A 203 -33.52 4.11 -24.88
C ARG A 203 -34.21 5.30 -25.55
N LEU A 204 -33.43 6.21 -26.14
CA LEU A 204 -33.96 7.42 -26.78
C LEU A 204 -34.52 7.17 -28.19
N ALA A 205 -33.81 6.42 -29.03
CA ALA A 205 -34.14 6.28 -30.44
C ALA A 205 -34.65 4.89 -30.85
N GLY A 206 -34.54 3.88 -29.97
CA GLY A 206 -34.79 2.48 -30.32
C GLY A 206 -36.17 2.24 -30.93
N GLY A 207 -37.23 2.69 -30.28
CA GLY A 207 -38.60 2.50 -30.80
C GLY A 207 -38.87 3.21 -32.12
N LEU A 208 -38.27 4.39 -32.34
CA LEU A 208 -38.40 5.15 -33.60
C LEU A 208 -37.65 4.45 -34.74
N LEU A 209 -36.46 3.92 -34.47
CA LEU A 209 -35.69 3.14 -35.45
C LEU A 209 -36.36 1.81 -35.77
N GLU A 210 -36.97 1.15 -34.78
CA GLU A 210 -37.75 -0.08 -34.99
C GLU A 210 -38.98 0.17 -35.86
N ARG A 211 -39.69 1.29 -35.64
CA ARG A 211 -40.80 1.76 -36.50
C ARG A 211 -40.35 1.95 -37.95
N ILE A 212 -39.23 2.66 -38.17
CA ILE A 212 -38.67 2.88 -39.51
C ILE A 212 -38.25 1.54 -40.17
N ALA A 213 -37.71 0.61 -39.39
CA ALA A 213 -37.16 -0.64 -39.92
C ALA A 213 -38.24 -1.68 -40.26
N HIS A 214 -39.34 -1.74 -39.51
CA HIS A 214 -40.31 -2.84 -39.60
C HIS A 214 -41.69 -2.42 -40.11
N ASP A 215 -42.02 -1.12 -40.11
CA ASP A 215 -43.32 -0.66 -40.58
C ASP A 215 -43.26 -0.03 -41.97
N PRO A 216 -43.92 -0.63 -42.99
CA PRO A 216 -43.90 -0.11 -44.35
C PRO A 216 -44.95 1.00 -44.59
N SER A 217 -45.74 1.38 -43.59
CA SER A 217 -46.74 2.45 -43.74
C SER A 217 -46.09 3.82 -43.99
N PRO A 218 -46.75 4.73 -44.72
CA PRO A 218 -46.24 6.08 -44.92
C PRO A 218 -46.03 6.80 -43.58
N VAL A 219 -44.89 7.47 -43.45
CA VAL A 219 -44.56 8.27 -42.27
C VAL A 219 -45.48 9.50 -42.21
N SER A 220 -46.20 9.65 -41.11
CA SER A 220 -47.06 10.80 -40.86
C SER A 220 -46.25 12.06 -40.52
N GLU A 221 -46.83 13.25 -40.71
CA GLU A 221 -46.19 14.52 -40.32
C GLU A 221 -45.84 14.56 -38.82
N TYR A 222 -46.69 13.95 -37.98
CA TYR A 222 -46.43 13.80 -36.55
C TYR A 222 -45.17 12.97 -36.27
N GLU A 223 -44.98 11.86 -36.98
CA GLU A 223 -43.79 11.01 -36.84
C GLU A 223 -42.52 11.73 -37.33
N ILE A 224 -42.60 12.48 -38.44
CA ILE A 224 -41.48 13.30 -38.93
C ILE A 224 -41.04 14.27 -37.84
N GLU A 225 -41.98 14.90 -37.14
CA GLU A 225 -41.66 15.82 -36.05
C GLU A 225 -41.02 15.09 -34.86
N GLN A 226 -41.53 13.91 -34.48
CA GLN A 226 -40.91 13.11 -33.42
C GLN A 226 -39.49 12.67 -33.77
N PHE A 227 -39.22 12.35 -35.04
CA PHE A 227 -37.87 12.02 -35.51
C PHE A 227 -36.94 13.22 -35.42
N ARG A 228 -37.37 14.41 -35.86
CA ARG A 228 -36.57 15.65 -35.77
C ARG A 228 -36.26 16.03 -34.34
N LEU A 229 -37.25 15.97 -33.44
CA LEU A 229 -37.05 16.25 -32.02
C LEU A 229 -36.05 15.28 -31.37
N THR A 230 -36.09 14.01 -31.76
CA THR A 230 -35.18 12.98 -31.22
C THR A 230 -33.76 13.11 -31.79
N GLU A 231 -33.61 13.44 -33.07
CA GLU A 231 -32.32 13.76 -33.69
C GLU A 231 -31.68 14.97 -33.01
N ALA A 232 -32.44 16.04 -32.81
CA ALA A 232 -31.96 17.25 -32.15
C ALA A 232 -31.55 16.96 -30.69
N GLN A 233 -32.32 16.13 -29.97
CA GLN A 233 -31.98 15.69 -28.62
C GLN A 233 -30.68 14.85 -28.57
N LEU A 234 -30.45 13.95 -29.54
CA LEU A 234 -29.20 13.19 -29.66
C LEU A 234 -28.02 14.09 -29.99
N ARG A 235 -28.21 15.08 -30.87
CA ARG A 235 -27.18 16.06 -31.22
C ARG A 235 -26.76 16.88 -30.00
N ASP A 236 -27.73 17.30 -29.19
CA ASP A 236 -27.45 18.08 -27.98
C ASP A 236 -26.77 17.25 -26.90
N SER A 237 -27.08 15.96 -26.76
CA SER A 237 -26.39 15.10 -25.79
C SER A 237 -24.90 14.89 -26.15
N ILE A 238 -24.57 14.96 -27.44
CA ILE A 238 -23.20 14.92 -27.95
C ILE A 238 -22.53 16.29 -27.78
N ARG A 239 -23.17 17.37 -28.21
CA ARG A 239 -22.61 18.73 -28.20
C ARG A 239 -22.52 19.37 -26.82
N GLY A 240 -23.46 19.06 -25.93
CA GLY A 240 -23.60 19.65 -24.60
C GLY A 240 -23.08 18.79 -23.46
N ARG A 241 -22.17 17.84 -23.72
CA ARG A 241 -21.74 16.73 -22.85
C ARG A 241 -21.72 17.00 -21.33
N SER A 242 -21.17 18.12 -20.87
CA SER A 242 -21.05 18.46 -19.44
C SER A 242 -22.32 19.08 -18.82
N ILE A 243 -23.23 19.64 -19.63
CA ILE A 243 -24.48 20.32 -19.22
C ILE A 243 -25.73 19.50 -19.56
N ALA A 244 -25.67 18.63 -20.57
CA ALA A 244 -26.79 17.88 -21.15
C ALA A 244 -27.30 16.76 -20.23
N THR A 245 -27.90 17.14 -19.11
CA THR A 245 -28.60 16.21 -18.22
C THR A 245 -29.91 15.73 -18.86
N PRO A 246 -30.39 14.51 -18.53
CA PRO A 246 -31.64 13.98 -19.08
C PRO A 246 -32.83 14.93 -18.89
N TYR A 247 -32.87 15.63 -17.76
CA TYR A 247 -33.92 16.58 -17.42
C TYR A 247 -33.86 17.85 -18.28
N LEU A 248 -32.65 18.41 -18.48
CA LEU A 248 -32.48 19.58 -19.35
C LEU A 248 -32.86 19.27 -20.80
N LEU A 249 -32.51 18.08 -21.30
CA LEU A 249 -32.88 17.64 -22.64
C LEU A 249 -34.40 17.50 -22.82
N GLU A 250 -35.12 17.06 -21.78
CA GLU A 250 -36.58 16.95 -21.81
C GLU A 250 -37.26 18.33 -21.87
N VAL A 251 -36.81 19.28 -21.04
CA VAL A 251 -37.29 20.66 -21.07
C VAL A 251 -36.95 21.34 -22.40
N THR A 252 -35.76 21.07 -22.94
CA THR A 252 -35.35 21.55 -24.27
C THR A 252 -36.25 21.01 -25.37
N ARG A 253 -36.60 19.71 -25.32
CA ARG A 253 -37.55 19.10 -26.26
C ARG A 253 -38.92 19.77 -26.18
N ALA A 254 -39.41 20.05 -24.97
CA ALA A 254 -40.69 20.75 -24.77
C ALA A 254 -40.65 22.19 -25.32
N ALA A 255 -39.53 22.91 -25.16
CA ALA A 255 -39.34 24.24 -25.74
C ALA A 255 -39.34 24.20 -27.28
N ARG A 256 -38.63 23.24 -27.88
CA ARG A 256 -38.63 23.06 -29.35
C ARG A 256 -40.00 22.70 -29.90
N ALA A 257 -40.77 21.88 -29.19
CA ALA A 257 -42.15 21.57 -29.57
C ALA A 257 -43.07 22.80 -29.58
N ARG A 258 -42.73 23.87 -28.84
CA ARG A 258 -43.40 25.18 -28.91
C ARG A 258 -42.89 26.09 -30.04
N GLY A 259 -41.85 25.68 -30.77
CA GLY A 259 -41.23 26.45 -31.84
C GLY A 259 -40.01 27.28 -31.43
N VAL A 260 -39.51 27.13 -30.20
CA VAL A 260 -38.29 27.82 -29.74
C VAL A 260 -37.06 27.13 -30.31
N GLN A 261 -36.13 27.90 -30.89
CA GLN A 261 -34.84 27.38 -31.30
C GLN A 261 -33.92 27.24 -30.08
N VAL A 262 -33.28 26.09 -29.90
CA VAL A 262 -32.37 25.87 -28.76
C VAL A 262 -31.04 25.34 -29.27
N ASP A 263 -29.94 25.95 -28.84
CA ASP A 263 -28.58 25.49 -29.11
C ASP A 263 -27.83 25.23 -27.79
N ILE A 264 -27.20 24.06 -27.69
CA ILE A 264 -26.47 23.62 -26.50
C ILE A 264 -25.04 23.29 -26.92
N LEU A 265 -24.07 24.04 -26.37
CA LEU A 265 -22.65 23.87 -26.65
C LEU A 265 -21.86 23.63 -25.36
N ASP A 266 -20.92 22.70 -25.41
CA ASP A 266 -19.97 22.43 -24.34
C ASP A 266 -18.53 22.44 -24.88
N GLU A 267 -17.77 23.47 -24.50
CA GLU A 267 -16.34 23.60 -24.83
C GLU A 267 -15.44 23.19 -23.65
N ARG A 268 -16.02 22.74 -22.52
CA ARG A 268 -15.30 22.54 -21.27
C ARG A 268 -14.41 21.31 -21.24
N GLY A 269 -14.77 20.27 -21.99
CA GLY A 269 -13.98 19.04 -22.05
C GLY A 269 -14.10 18.12 -20.81
N LYS A 270 -14.56 18.64 -19.67
CA LYS A 270 -14.64 17.96 -18.35
C LYS A 270 -15.98 18.23 -17.64
N PRO A 271 -16.40 17.35 -16.71
CA PRO A 271 -17.64 17.54 -15.93
C PRO A 271 -17.66 18.83 -15.12
N LEU A 272 -18.80 19.51 -15.09
CA LEU A 272 -19.02 20.70 -14.26
C LEU A 272 -19.05 20.36 -12.75
N PRO A 273 -18.53 21.24 -11.88
CA PRO A 273 -18.74 21.13 -10.45
C PRO A 273 -20.23 21.05 -10.13
N THR A 274 -20.60 20.24 -9.13
CA THR A 274 -22.02 19.96 -8.83
C THR A 274 -22.85 21.21 -8.53
N ALA A 275 -22.25 22.22 -7.88
CA ALA A 275 -22.91 23.49 -7.59
C ALA A 275 -23.24 24.28 -8.87
N VAL A 276 -22.27 24.39 -9.78
CA VAL A 276 -22.40 25.07 -11.06
C VAL A 276 -23.42 24.36 -11.95
N LEU A 277 -23.33 23.03 -12.07
CA LEU A 277 -24.29 22.23 -12.84
C LEU A 277 -25.73 22.42 -12.33
N ARG A 278 -25.92 22.44 -11.01
CA ARG A 278 -27.25 22.67 -10.41
C ARG A 278 -27.78 24.06 -10.71
N ALA A 279 -26.93 25.08 -10.61
CA ALA A 279 -27.31 26.45 -10.94
C ALA A 279 -27.67 26.57 -12.44
N ALA A 280 -26.84 26.01 -13.32
CA ALA A 280 -27.04 26.00 -14.77
C ALA A 280 -28.34 25.31 -15.16
N THR A 281 -28.59 24.10 -14.67
CA THR A 281 -29.84 23.39 -14.96
C THR A 281 -31.05 24.18 -14.50
N ARG A 282 -31.02 24.75 -13.29
CA ARG A 282 -32.14 25.54 -12.76
C ARG A 282 -32.42 26.79 -13.60
N GLN A 283 -31.39 27.56 -13.94
CA GLN A 283 -31.55 28.79 -14.73
C GLN A 283 -31.97 28.49 -16.16
N ALA A 284 -31.39 27.45 -16.78
CA ALA A 284 -31.77 27.00 -18.10
C ALA A 284 -33.24 26.55 -18.14
N MET A 285 -33.72 25.87 -17.10
CA MET A 285 -35.13 25.49 -17.01
C MET A 285 -36.07 26.69 -16.89
N GLU A 286 -35.70 27.69 -16.08
CA GLU A 286 -36.51 28.91 -15.93
C GLU A 286 -36.66 29.62 -17.28
N VAL A 287 -35.54 29.83 -17.97
CA VAL A 287 -35.51 30.46 -19.29
C VAL A 287 -36.26 29.64 -20.34
N LEU A 288 -35.98 28.33 -20.43
CA LEU A 288 -36.61 27.46 -21.41
C LEU A 288 -38.11 27.31 -21.19
N ASN A 289 -38.61 27.33 -19.95
CA ASN A 289 -40.04 27.25 -19.68
C ASN A 289 -40.77 28.56 -19.95
N ALA A 290 -40.11 29.70 -19.72
CA ALA A 290 -40.67 31.02 -20.02
C ALA A 290 -40.69 31.32 -21.52
N ALA A 291 -39.70 30.81 -22.28
CA ALA A 291 -39.58 31.08 -23.71
C ALA A 291 -40.77 30.50 -24.50
N THR A 292 -41.54 31.41 -25.13
CA THR A 292 -42.62 31.08 -26.07
C THR A 292 -42.22 31.24 -27.53
N SER A 293 -41.18 32.00 -27.83
CA SER A 293 -40.64 32.18 -29.18
C SER A 293 -39.15 32.54 -29.15
N GLY A 294 -38.51 32.66 -30.31
CA GLY A 294 -37.12 33.10 -30.42
C GLY A 294 -36.10 31.98 -30.26
N SER A 295 -34.90 32.32 -29.78
CA SER A 295 -33.78 31.39 -29.64
C SER A 295 -33.16 31.39 -28.23
N VAL A 296 -32.80 30.21 -27.72
CA VAL A 296 -32.13 30.02 -26.43
C VAL A 296 -30.79 29.33 -26.67
N THR A 297 -29.69 29.97 -26.25
CA THR A 297 -28.34 29.39 -26.32
C THR A 297 -27.85 29.08 -24.91
N ILE A 298 -27.40 27.84 -24.68
CA ILE A 298 -26.76 27.40 -23.43
C ILE A 298 -25.33 26.95 -23.75
N ARG A 299 -24.33 27.67 -23.24
CA ARG A 299 -22.91 27.42 -23.54
C ARG A 299 -22.11 27.15 -22.27
N ALA A 300 -21.40 26.04 -22.23
CA ALA A 300 -20.32 25.77 -21.26
C ALA A 300 -19.00 26.30 -21.80
N PHE A 301 -18.26 27.04 -20.97
CA PHE A 301 -16.94 27.54 -21.30
C PHE A 301 -15.81 26.60 -20.85
N PRO A 302 -14.60 26.74 -21.44
CA PRO A 302 -13.39 26.07 -20.97
C PRO A 302 -13.11 26.27 -19.48
N GLU A 303 -12.42 25.31 -18.86
CA GLU A 303 -11.96 25.42 -17.48
C GLU A 303 -10.98 26.60 -17.33
N GLY A 304 -11.21 27.47 -16.33
CA GLY A 304 -10.36 28.64 -16.05
C GLY A 304 -10.92 29.98 -16.55
N GLU A 305 -12.03 29.96 -17.30
CA GLU A 305 -12.82 31.17 -17.57
C GLU A 305 -13.60 31.59 -16.31
N PRO A 306 -13.83 32.91 -16.09
CA PRO A 306 -14.59 33.39 -14.93
C PRO A 306 -16.05 32.91 -14.96
N ALA A 307 -16.63 32.79 -16.16
CA ALA A 307 -17.93 32.18 -16.39
C ALA A 307 -17.78 30.70 -16.73
N ALA A 308 -18.51 29.83 -16.04
CA ALA A 308 -18.59 28.41 -16.39
C ALA A 308 -19.71 28.13 -17.40
N VAL A 309 -20.86 28.79 -17.26
CA VAL A 309 -22.02 28.61 -18.14
C VAL A 309 -22.67 29.95 -18.47
N PHE A 310 -23.05 30.13 -19.71
CA PHE A 310 -23.79 31.29 -20.19
C PHE A 310 -25.06 30.87 -20.90
N ILE A 311 -26.16 31.52 -20.55
CA ILE A 311 -27.50 31.24 -21.06
C ILE A 311 -28.05 32.54 -21.63
N VAL A 312 -28.44 32.52 -22.89
CA VAL A 312 -29.00 33.69 -23.58
C VAL A 312 -30.34 33.31 -24.17
N HIS A 313 -31.37 34.11 -23.94
CA HIS A 313 -32.63 34.06 -24.66
C HIS A 313 -32.80 35.35 -25.45
N ASP A 314 -32.98 35.17 -26.76
CA ASP A 314 -33.27 36.24 -27.72
C ASP A 314 -34.71 36.08 -28.23
N GLY A 315 -35.62 36.92 -27.72
CA GLY A 315 -37.03 36.93 -28.07
C GLY A 315 -37.25 37.60 -29.42
N ASN A 316 -37.81 36.89 -30.39
CA ASN A 316 -38.01 37.40 -31.77
C ASN A 316 -39.13 38.48 -31.88
N ALA A 317 -39.83 38.80 -30.79
CA ALA A 317 -40.93 39.76 -30.75
C ALA A 317 -40.52 40.99 -29.93
N GLY A 318 -40.82 42.19 -30.44
CA GLY A 318 -40.42 43.48 -29.84
C GLY A 318 -40.94 43.81 -28.43
N ASP A 319 -41.55 42.85 -27.74
CA ASP A 319 -42.08 42.95 -26.37
C ASP A 319 -41.38 42.03 -25.35
N GLU A 320 -40.44 41.15 -25.75
CA GLU A 320 -39.65 40.33 -24.83
C GLU A 320 -38.23 40.91 -24.67
N GLU A 321 -37.87 41.37 -23.46
CA GLU A 321 -36.50 41.80 -23.17
C GLU A 321 -35.54 40.59 -23.27
N PRO A 322 -34.41 40.71 -23.99
CA PRO A 322 -33.42 39.64 -24.06
C PRO A 322 -32.87 39.37 -22.66
N VAL A 323 -32.74 38.09 -22.31
CA VAL A 323 -32.22 37.67 -20.99
C VAL A 323 -30.86 37.03 -21.18
N ALA A 324 -29.84 37.54 -20.50
CA ALA A 324 -28.52 36.92 -20.42
C ALA A 324 -28.22 36.50 -18.98
N ILE A 325 -27.80 35.26 -18.78
CA ILE A 325 -27.47 34.71 -17.47
C ILE A 325 -26.05 34.14 -17.53
N GLU A 326 -25.19 34.63 -16.65
CA GLU A 326 -23.84 34.14 -16.45
C GLU A 326 -23.75 33.40 -15.12
N ILE A 327 -23.06 32.25 -15.14
CA ILE A 327 -22.85 31.43 -13.95
C ILE A 327 -21.36 31.29 -13.72
N ALA A 328 -20.88 31.83 -12.61
CA ALA A 328 -19.46 31.87 -12.27
C ALA A 328 -18.88 30.47 -12.03
N ASP A 329 -17.64 30.25 -12.48
CA ASP A 329 -16.93 29.00 -12.20
C ASP A 329 -16.58 28.88 -10.71
N GLY A 330 -16.59 27.65 -10.19
CA GLY A 330 -16.33 27.35 -8.78
C GLY A 330 -17.48 27.67 -7.80
N THR A 331 -18.05 28.88 -7.82
CA THR A 331 -19.10 29.30 -6.85
C THR A 331 -20.51 28.97 -7.32
N GLY A 332 -20.76 28.95 -8.64
CA GLY A 332 -22.10 28.82 -9.20
C GLY A 332 -22.99 30.04 -8.95
N GLU A 333 -22.39 31.20 -8.65
CA GLU A 333 -23.08 32.47 -8.51
C GLU A 333 -23.70 32.88 -9.84
N VAL A 334 -24.94 33.37 -9.79
CA VAL A 334 -25.75 33.67 -10.98
C VAL A 334 -25.87 35.18 -11.13
N SER A 335 -25.41 35.69 -12.26
CA SER A 335 -25.60 37.09 -12.66
C SER A 335 -26.57 37.16 -13.83
N ARG A 336 -27.60 38.00 -13.74
CA ARG A 336 -28.62 38.20 -14.77
C ARG A 336 -28.51 39.61 -15.33
N PHE A 337 -28.52 39.72 -16.65
CA PHE A 337 -28.39 40.95 -17.42
C PHE A 337 -29.48 41.01 -18.49
#